data_AF-A0A8T1FP58-F1
#
_entry.id   AF-A0A8T1FP58-F1
#
_cell.length_a   1.000
_cell.length_b   1.000
_cell.length_c   1.000
_cell.angle_alpha   90.00
_cell.angle_beta   90.00
_cell.angle_gamma   90.00
#
_symmetry.space_group_name_H-M   'P 1'
#
loop_
_entity.id
_entity.type
_entity.pdbx_description
1 polymer ?
#
loop_
_entity_poly.entity_id
_entity_poly.type
_entity_poly.pdbx_seq_one_letter_code
_entity_poly.pdbx_strand_id
1 'polypeptide(L)'
;MRAGREARRLVARRRREFMCETQAAIKVQRHFRRRVHRNKLRLMQAQKLARSKRERSASIQIQRRYRGHQARRLAFDLREEQRRFFELQQRCAVRIQAQFRRLRALRKASRRRNAIIKREMAATKLQSAFRARRGRQAAGLLALAKFRNDQDLAARRLQRHWRARRDQLALIIVAEARRIRNQERSEAAVVIQRFVRKFLVRRRARNVVRELLEVQQRAEEMKRWASTLVQSYYRRHQAYGRVREERKIQRTRWKQLVDTYNQHGAGHGAPFYFNQVNGEIRWRLPRDLLSLTVRPACAQCETPQSATFECATCSEFYCDHCDVVVHGGGKRRQHNKRKLFDYYGRRRDYADGEFPSIWPSEILQDASRGYDFENLAPRDNYQDMLWEISQFVPVSTGNWDDEIAVSTAASSPAVALAFVTRMSESTSVQPNGNHAANTDADGLERPAAPLNHLLYREKDFDEHGVSLWESFYDYAQGEYRYYHRVSKRVVSHPPIQQDS
;
A
#
# COMPACT_ATOMS: atom_id res chain seq x y z
N MET A 1 61.46 -231.47 108.50
CA MET A 1 61.15 -231.06 107.11
C MET A 1 59.75 -230.40 106.98
N ARG A 2 59.41 -229.39 107.81
CA ARG A 2 58.10 -228.68 107.76
C ARG A 2 58.20 -227.15 107.56
N ALA A 3 59.37 -226.51 107.69
CA ALA A 3 59.47 -225.04 107.67
C ALA A 3 59.69 -224.40 106.27
N GLY A 4 60.13 -225.13 105.24
CA GLY A 4 60.58 -224.55 103.97
C GLY A 4 59.51 -224.24 102.91
N ARG A 5 58.26 -224.73 103.07
CA ARG A 5 57.18 -224.53 102.06
C ARG A 5 56.29 -223.33 102.35
N GLU A 6 56.19 -222.87 103.59
CA GLU A 6 55.33 -221.74 103.96
C GLU A 6 55.95 -220.37 103.59
N ALA A 7 57.28 -220.23 103.69
CA ALA A 7 57.97 -218.99 103.35
C ALA A 7 57.84 -218.57 101.87
N ARG A 8 57.72 -219.53 100.93
CA ARG A 8 57.59 -219.22 99.49
C ARG A 8 56.20 -218.69 99.10
N ARG A 9 55.15 -218.99 99.87
CA ARG A 9 53.79 -218.51 99.58
C ARG A 9 53.59 -217.03 99.96
N LEU A 10 54.27 -216.55 101.00
CA LEU A 10 54.17 -215.16 101.46
C LEU A 10 54.80 -214.14 100.49
N VAL A 11 55.94 -214.47 99.89
CA VAL A 11 56.63 -213.57 98.94
C VAL A 11 55.84 -213.40 97.64
N ALA A 12 55.18 -214.45 97.16
CA ALA A 12 54.37 -214.39 95.95
C ALA A 12 53.14 -213.48 96.07
N ARG A 13 52.57 -213.35 97.29
CA ARG A 13 51.42 -212.48 97.54
C ARG A 13 51.81 -211.00 97.50
N ARG A 14 52.92 -210.62 98.13
CA ARG A 14 53.41 -209.22 98.17
C ARG A 14 53.76 -208.64 96.79
N ARG A 15 54.25 -209.47 95.87
CA ARG A 15 54.49 -209.03 94.47
C ARG A 15 53.21 -208.67 93.71
N ARG A 16 52.08 -209.29 94.02
CA ARG A 16 50.80 -208.99 93.35
C ARG A 16 50.20 -207.67 93.83
N GLU A 17 50.31 -207.39 95.13
CA GLU A 17 49.78 -206.15 95.73
C GLU A 17 50.46 -204.90 95.12
N PHE A 18 51.78 -204.91 94.93
CA PHE A 18 52.52 -203.78 94.32
C PHE A 18 52.16 -203.49 92.86
N MET A 19 51.83 -204.53 92.07
CA MET A 19 51.40 -204.36 90.67
C MET A 19 50.01 -203.72 90.56
N CYS A 20 49.12 -204.00 91.52
CA CYS A 20 47.81 -203.36 91.55
C CYS A 20 47.91 -201.86 91.88
N GLU A 21 48.78 -201.48 92.82
CA GLU A 21 48.98 -200.08 93.21
C GLU A 21 49.58 -199.23 92.07
N THR A 22 50.56 -199.76 91.34
CA THR A 22 51.16 -199.06 90.18
C THR A 22 50.18 -198.86 89.03
N GLN A 23 49.32 -199.85 88.74
CA GLN A 23 48.26 -199.70 87.74
C GLN A 23 47.18 -198.67 88.14
N ALA A 24 46.85 -198.56 89.43
CA ALA A 24 45.91 -197.56 89.93
C ALA A 24 46.44 -196.14 89.72
N ALA A 25 47.72 -195.88 90.01
CA ALA A 25 48.35 -194.57 89.84
C ALA A 25 48.35 -194.08 88.38
N ILE A 26 48.64 -194.97 87.42
CA ILE A 26 48.67 -194.63 85.99
C ILE A 26 47.27 -194.21 85.49
N LYS A 27 46.20 -194.86 85.95
CA LYS A 27 44.82 -194.50 85.58
C LYS A 27 44.46 -193.09 86.05
N VAL A 28 44.83 -192.73 87.29
CA VAL A 28 44.57 -191.39 87.85
C VAL A 28 45.35 -190.32 87.06
N GLN A 29 46.64 -190.55 86.79
CA GLN A 29 47.47 -189.61 86.02
C GLN A 29 46.92 -189.38 84.60
N ARG A 30 46.44 -190.42 83.91
CA ARG A 30 45.84 -190.29 82.57
C ARG A 30 44.56 -189.46 82.61
N HIS A 31 43.73 -189.63 83.64
CA HIS A 31 42.48 -188.90 83.76
C HIS A 31 42.70 -187.40 84.04
N PHE A 32 43.69 -187.07 84.88
CA PHE A 32 44.06 -185.69 85.19
C PHE A 32 44.59 -184.95 83.95
N ARG A 33 45.52 -185.54 83.19
CA ARG A 33 46.04 -184.94 81.95
C ARG A 33 44.95 -184.65 80.92
N ARG A 34 43.97 -185.55 80.78
CA ARG A 34 42.81 -185.36 79.88
C ARG A 34 41.90 -184.21 80.32
N ARG A 35 41.72 -184.01 81.64
CA ARG A 35 40.92 -182.91 82.20
C ARG A 35 41.58 -181.56 81.94
N VAL A 36 42.90 -181.45 82.18
CA VAL A 36 43.68 -180.23 81.92
C VAL A 36 43.60 -179.82 80.45
N HIS A 37 43.78 -180.77 79.51
CA HIS A 37 43.71 -180.47 78.08
C HIS A 37 42.31 -180.00 77.64
N ARG A 38 41.24 -180.64 78.14
CA ARG A 38 39.85 -180.21 77.86
C ARG A 38 39.56 -178.80 78.37
N ASN A 39 40.07 -178.43 79.55
CA ASN A 39 39.90 -177.08 80.09
C ASN A 39 40.62 -176.02 79.23
N LYS A 40 41.84 -176.31 78.75
CA LYS A 40 42.58 -175.40 77.84
C LYS A 40 41.82 -175.15 76.53
N LEU A 41 41.26 -176.20 75.91
CA LEU A 41 40.46 -176.06 74.67
C LEU A 41 39.19 -175.24 74.88
N ARG A 42 38.48 -175.44 76.00
CA ARG A 42 37.28 -174.64 76.34
C ARG A 42 37.60 -173.15 76.47
N LEU A 43 38.72 -172.80 77.10
CA LEU A 43 39.18 -171.40 77.24
C LEU A 43 39.49 -170.76 75.88
N MET A 44 40.22 -171.46 75.00
CA MET A 44 40.53 -170.95 73.66
C MET A 44 39.27 -170.73 72.81
N GLN A 45 38.32 -171.67 72.86
CA GLN A 45 37.03 -171.52 72.17
C GLN A 45 36.23 -170.33 72.71
N ALA A 46 36.19 -170.15 74.05
CA ALA A 46 35.54 -169.01 74.68
C ALA A 46 36.17 -167.68 74.26
N GLN A 47 37.51 -167.60 74.18
CA GLN A 47 38.23 -166.40 73.75
C GLN A 47 37.97 -166.05 72.28
N LYS A 48 37.93 -167.05 71.37
CA LYS A 48 37.61 -166.84 69.95
C LYS A 48 36.17 -166.33 69.76
N LEU A 49 35.21 -166.91 70.48
CA LEU A 49 33.82 -166.45 70.50
C LEU A 49 33.69 -165.02 71.03
N ALA A 50 34.41 -164.67 72.10
CA ALA A 50 34.40 -163.32 72.65
C ALA A 50 34.96 -162.28 71.65
N ARG A 51 36.04 -162.62 70.94
CA ARG A 51 36.61 -161.75 69.90
C ARG A 51 35.64 -161.52 68.73
N SER A 52 35.02 -162.58 68.21
CA SER A 52 34.03 -162.47 67.13
C SER A 52 32.80 -161.65 67.55
N LYS A 53 32.34 -161.78 68.80
CA LYS A 53 31.27 -160.94 69.35
C LYS A 53 31.68 -159.46 69.40
N ARG A 54 32.91 -159.14 69.81
CA ARG A 54 33.43 -157.76 69.82
C ARG A 54 33.50 -157.16 68.42
N GLU A 55 34.07 -157.89 67.46
CA GLU A 55 34.16 -157.45 66.06
C GLU A 55 32.77 -157.20 65.44
N ARG A 56 31.81 -158.10 65.70
CA ARG A 56 30.41 -157.90 65.27
C ARG A 56 29.75 -156.70 65.96
N SER A 57 30.01 -156.48 67.24
CA SER A 57 29.46 -155.31 67.95
C SER A 57 30.05 -154.00 67.42
N ALA A 58 31.35 -153.97 67.11
CA ALA A 58 32.03 -152.81 66.54
C ALA A 58 31.50 -152.49 65.14
N SER A 59 31.31 -153.50 64.28
CA SER A 59 30.74 -153.29 62.94
C SER A 59 29.30 -152.75 63.00
N ILE A 60 28.47 -153.26 63.91
CA ILE A 60 27.11 -152.74 64.14
C ILE A 60 27.15 -151.27 64.60
N GLN A 61 28.09 -150.90 65.48
CA GLN A 61 28.22 -149.51 65.92
C GLN A 61 28.64 -148.57 64.79
N ILE A 62 29.60 -148.98 63.95
CA ILE A 62 30.04 -148.21 62.77
C ILE A 62 28.87 -148.04 61.79
N GLN A 63 28.16 -149.12 61.46
CA GLN A 63 27.00 -149.08 60.57
C GLN A 63 25.89 -148.18 61.13
N ARG A 64 25.61 -148.23 62.44
CA ARG A 64 24.63 -147.36 63.10
C ARG A 64 25.04 -145.89 63.01
N ARG A 65 26.30 -145.57 63.26
CA ARG A 65 26.82 -144.19 63.14
C ARG A 65 26.75 -143.68 61.70
N TYR A 66 27.16 -144.50 60.73
CA TYR A 66 27.12 -144.14 59.31
C TYR A 66 25.69 -143.90 58.83
N ARG A 67 24.77 -144.83 59.08
CA ARG A 67 23.34 -144.66 58.72
C ARG A 67 22.74 -143.41 59.37
N GLY A 68 23.08 -143.15 60.64
CA GLY A 68 22.65 -141.93 61.33
C GLY A 68 23.25 -140.65 60.76
N HIS A 69 24.53 -140.65 60.38
CA HIS A 69 25.18 -139.50 59.74
C HIS A 69 24.59 -139.24 58.35
N GLN A 70 24.41 -140.28 57.54
CA GLN A 70 23.82 -140.19 56.21
C GLN A 70 22.39 -139.64 56.28
N ALA A 71 21.54 -140.13 57.19
CA ALA A 71 20.20 -139.60 57.38
C ALA A 71 20.18 -138.12 57.80
N ARG A 72 21.10 -137.70 58.69
CA ARG A 72 21.23 -136.29 59.09
C ARG A 72 21.74 -135.40 57.95
N ARG A 73 22.66 -135.90 57.12
CA ARG A 73 23.17 -135.17 55.96
C ARG A 73 22.06 -134.97 54.93
N LEU A 74 21.33 -136.03 54.58
CA LEU A 74 20.15 -135.92 53.71
C LEU A 74 19.09 -134.94 54.27
N ALA A 75 18.80 -134.98 55.57
CA ALA A 75 17.87 -134.04 56.19
C ALA A 75 18.38 -132.60 56.18
N PHE A 76 19.70 -132.38 56.31
CA PHE A 76 20.32 -131.07 56.18
C PHE A 76 20.21 -130.56 54.73
N ASP A 77 20.58 -131.38 53.75
CA ASP A 77 20.54 -131.07 52.33
C ASP A 77 19.12 -130.69 51.91
N LEU A 78 18.10 -131.49 52.28
CA LEU A 78 16.69 -131.18 52.01
C LEU A 78 16.22 -129.86 52.64
N ARG A 79 16.65 -129.54 53.88
CA ARG A 79 16.33 -128.26 54.52
C ARG A 79 17.03 -127.09 53.84
N GLU A 80 18.22 -127.32 53.30
CA GLU A 80 18.96 -126.31 52.55
C GLU A 80 18.31 -126.05 51.19
N GLU A 81 17.91 -127.10 50.47
CA GLU A 81 17.14 -127.01 49.22
C GLU A 81 15.81 -126.29 49.43
N GLN A 82 15.07 -126.62 50.49
CA GLN A 82 13.82 -125.92 50.83
C GLN A 82 14.06 -124.43 51.10
N ARG A 83 15.11 -124.08 51.86
CA ARG A 83 15.47 -122.67 52.11
C ARG A 83 15.81 -121.94 50.81
N ARG A 84 16.64 -122.54 49.95
CA ARG A 84 16.98 -121.99 48.63
C ARG A 84 15.75 -121.78 47.75
N PHE A 85 14.82 -122.74 47.76
CA PHE A 85 13.56 -122.63 47.03
C PHE A 85 12.71 -121.44 47.52
N PHE A 86 12.54 -121.30 48.85
CA PHE A 86 11.81 -120.16 49.42
C PHE A 86 12.49 -118.81 49.15
N GLU A 87 13.82 -118.74 49.23
CA GLU A 87 14.57 -117.53 48.89
C GLU A 87 14.38 -117.14 47.41
N LEU A 88 14.42 -118.10 46.49
CA LEU A 88 14.13 -117.87 45.08
C LEU A 88 12.69 -117.38 44.88
N GLN A 89 11.72 -118.01 45.53
CA GLN A 89 10.32 -117.61 45.47
C GLN A 89 10.13 -116.17 45.97
N GLN A 90 10.75 -115.80 47.10
CA GLN A 90 10.72 -114.43 47.63
C GLN A 90 11.39 -113.43 46.69
N ARG A 91 12.57 -113.75 46.14
CA ARG A 91 13.26 -112.88 45.17
C ARG A 91 12.40 -112.65 43.92
N CYS A 92 11.78 -113.71 43.38
CA CYS A 92 10.85 -113.59 42.26
C CYS A 92 9.63 -112.73 42.62
N ALA A 93 9.03 -112.93 43.79
CA ALA A 93 7.91 -112.12 44.25
C ALA A 93 8.29 -110.64 44.39
N VAL A 94 9.43 -110.32 44.99
CA VAL A 94 9.94 -108.95 45.13
C VAL A 94 10.19 -108.33 43.76
N ARG A 95 10.77 -109.06 42.80
CA ARG A 95 10.96 -108.57 41.42
C ARG A 95 9.64 -108.21 40.75
N ILE A 96 8.64 -109.10 40.84
CA ILE A 96 7.30 -108.86 40.28
C ILE A 96 6.63 -107.65 40.95
N GLN A 97 6.69 -107.57 42.29
CA GLN A 97 6.12 -106.45 43.05
C GLN A 97 6.81 -105.12 42.72
N ALA A 98 8.13 -105.09 42.62
CA ALA A 98 8.90 -103.90 42.25
C ALA A 98 8.53 -103.45 40.83
N GLN A 99 8.43 -104.39 39.87
CA GLN A 99 8.05 -104.09 38.51
C GLN A 99 6.61 -103.56 38.41
N PHE A 100 5.68 -104.15 39.15
CA PHE A 100 4.30 -103.66 39.22
C PHE A 100 4.21 -102.25 39.82
N ARG A 101 4.91 -101.99 40.93
CA ARG A 101 4.99 -100.66 41.55
C ARG A 101 5.57 -99.62 40.59
N ARG A 102 6.65 -99.96 39.87
CA ARG A 102 7.27 -99.12 38.82
C ARG A 102 6.27 -98.82 37.70
N LEU A 103 5.63 -99.83 37.12
CA LEU A 103 4.66 -99.63 36.03
C LEU A 103 3.45 -98.80 36.49
N ARG A 104 2.96 -99.01 37.71
CA ARG A 104 1.88 -98.21 38.30
C ARG A 104 2.30 -96.75 38.46
N ALA A 105 3.52 -96.48 38.94
CA ALA A 105 4.05 -95.13 39.06
C ALA A 105 4.20 -94.43 37.70
N LEU A 106 4.75 -95.13 36.70
CA LEU A 106 4.89 -94.61 35.33
C LEU A 106 3.53 -94.29 34.69
N ARG A 107 2.53 -95.17 34.86
CA ARG A 107 1.16 -94.90 34.38
C ARG A 107 0.55 -93.69 35.07
N LYS A 108 0.71 -93.55 36.39
CA LYS A 108 0.25 -92.36 37.12
C LYS A 108 0.94 -91.08 36.63
N ALA A 109 2.26 -91.11 36.43
CA ALA A 109 3.03 -89.98 35.91
C ALA A 109 2.62 -89.61 34.48
N SER A 110 2.46 -90.59 33.59
CA SER A 110 1.98 -90.39 32.22
C SER A 110 0.58 -89.78 32.19
N ARG A 111 -0.36 -90.27 33.02
CA ARG A 111 -1.70 -89.66 33.15
C ARG A 111 -1.64 -88.20 33.58
N ARG A 112 -0.79 -87.86 34.56
CA ARG A 112 -0.60 -86.47 35.01
C ARG A 112 -0.03 -85.59 33.89
N ARG A 113 1.02 -86.05 33.20
CA ARG A 113 1.59 -85.33 32.04
C ARG A 113 0.55 -85.12 30.94
N ASN A 114 -0.18 -86.16 30.56
CA ASN A 114 -1.23 -86.06 29.54
C ASN A 114 -2.36 -85.11 29.95
N ALA A 115 -2.71 -85.06 31.25
CA ALA A 115 -3.70 -84.11 31.75
C ALA A 115 -3.20 -82.65 31.66
N ILE A 116 -1.93 -82.38 31.97
CA ILE A 116 -1.31 -81.06 31.82
C ILE A 116 -1.29 -80.66 30.33
N ILE A 117 -0.79 -81.54 29.45
CA ILE A 117 -0.74 -81.28 28.00
C ILE A 117 -2.14 -80.98 27.45
N LYS A 118 -3.16 -81.74 27.85
CA LYS A 118 -4.56 -81.47 27.44
C LYS A 118 -5.05 -80.09 27.90
N ARG A 119 -4.73 -79.69 29.13
CA ARG A 119 -5.08 -78.36 29.66
C ARG A 119 -4.34 -77.24 28.92
N GLU A 120 -3.05 -77.41 28.68
CA GLU A 120 -2.22 -76.44 27.94
C GLU A 120 -2.72 -76.30 26.50
N MET A 121 -2.97 -77.41 25.79
CA MET A 121 -3.55 -77.36 24.45
C MET A 121 -4.92 -76.65 24.42
N ALA A 122 -5.78 -76.93 25.41
CA ALA A 122 -7.07 -76.25 25.52
C ALA A 122 -6.90 -74.74 25.77
N ALA A 123 -5.97 -74.36 26.66
CA ALA A 123 -5.64 -72.97 26.93
C ALA A 123 -5.10 -72.27 25.67
N THR A 124 -4.17 -72.88 24.94
CA THR A 124 -3.63 -72.32 23.69
C THR A 124 -4.71 -72.14 22.63
N LYS A 125 -5.64 -73.10 22.48
CA LYS A 125 -6.78 -72.96 21.55
C LYS A 125 -7.71 -71.82 21.95
N LEU A 126 -8.01 -71.66 23.24
CA LEU A 126 -8.83 -70.55 23.73
C LEU A 126 -8.12 -69.20 23.54
N GLN A 127 -6.82 -69.14 23.84
CA GLN A 127 -6.02 -67.93 23.67
C GLN A 127 -5.89 -67.53 22.21
N SER A 128 -5.68 -68.47 21.28
CA SER A 128 -5.61 -68.18 19.85
C SER A 128 -6.95 -67.69 19.32
N ALA A 129 -8.07 -68.33 19.71
CA ALA A 129 -9.41 -67.88 19.36
C ALA A 129 -9.72 -66.48 19.90
N PHE A 130 -9.33 -66.20 21.15
CA PHE A 130 -9.50 -64.87 21.76
C PHE A 130 -8.69 -63.81 21.04
N ARG A 131 -7.40 -64.05 20.78
CA ARG A 131 -6.53 -63.13 20.03
C ARG A 131 -7.07 -62.86 18.63
N ALA A 132 -7.53 -63.89 17.92
CA ALA A 132 -8.14 -63.75 16.61
C ALA A 132 -9.45 -62.95 16.65
N ARG A 133 -10.32 -63.18 17.65
CA ARG A 133 -11.54 -62.39 17.85
C ARG A 133 -11.22 -60.93 18.11
N ARG A 134 -10.28 -60.65 19.02
CA ARG A 134 -9.85 -59.28 19.35
C ARG A 134 -9.21 -58.59 18.15
N GLY A 135 -8.39 -59.30 17.38
CA GLY A 135 -7.81 -58.81 16.12
C GLY A 135 -8.89 -58.44 15.08
N ARG A 136 -9.90 -59.29 14.88
CA ARG A 136 -11.04 -58.99 13.99
C ARG A 136 -11.85 -57.78 14.45
N GLN A 137 -12.11 -57.65 15.75
CA GLN A 137 -12.79 -56.47 16.31
C GLN A 137 -11.99 -55.19 16.06
N ALA A 138 -10.68 -55.21 16.31
CA ALA A 138 -9.80 -54.07 16.03
C ALA A 138 -9.77 -53.73 14.54
N ALA A 139 -9.65 -54.73 13.66
CA ALA A 139 -9.70 -54.54 12.21
C ALA A 139 -11.05 -53.96 11.74
N GLY A 140 -12.16 -54.42 12.34
CA GLY A 140 -13.49 -53.85 12.09
C GLY A 140 -13.60 -52.38 12.48
N LEU A 141 -13.07 -51.99 13.64
CA LEU A 141 -13.03 -50.59 14.07
C LEU A 141 -12.17 -49.73 13.13
N LEU A 142 -10.99 -50.23 12.72
CA LEU A 142 -10.13 -49.54 11.76
C LEU A 142 -10.79 -49.40 10.39
N ALA A 143 -11.53 -50.42 9.93
CA ALA A 143 -12.28 -50.36 8.69
C ALA A 143 -13.39 -49.30 8.75
N LEU A 144 -14.13 -49.21 9.85
CA LEU A 144 -15.13 -48.15 10.06
C LEU A 144 -14.50 -46.76 10.11
N ALA A 145 -13.36 -46.60 10.79
CA ALA A 145 -12.61 -45.34 10.83
C ALA A 145 -12.12 -44.93 9.43
N LYS A 146 -11.58 -45.88 8.67
CA LYS A 146 -11.17 -45.66 7.27
C LYS A 146 -12.37 -45.25 6.41
N PHE A 147 -13.49 -45.97 6.52
CA PHE A 147 -14.71 -45.65 5.77
C PHE A 147 -15.20 -44.23 6.07
N ARG A 148 -15.21 -43.80 7.34
CA ARG A 148 -15.52 -42.41 7.70
C ARG A 148 -14.54 -41.40 7.11
N ASN A 149 -13.24 -41.68 7.18
CA ASN A 149 -12.23 -40.81 6.58
C ASN A 149 -12.41 -40.69 5.05
N ASP A 150 -12.77 -41.79 4.38
CA ASP A 150 -13.04 -41.81 2.94
C ASP A 150 -14.30 -41.00 2.61
N GLN A 151 -15.35 -41.09 3.42
CA GLN A 151 -16.55 -40.25 3.32
C GLN A 151 -16.22 -38.77 3.52
N ASP A 152 -15.43 -38.42 4.54
CA ASP A 152 -15.00 -37.05 4.80
C ASP A 152 -14.16 -36.50 3.64
N LEU A 153 -13.26 -37.31 3.09
CA LEU A 153 -12.45 -36.94 1.92
C LEU A 153 -13.34 -36.71 0.69
N ALA A 154 -14.33 -37.56 0.45
CA ALA A 154 -15.30 -37.39 -0.62
C ALA A 154 -16.11 -36.10 -0.44
N ALA A 155 -16.60 -35.83 0.77
CA ALA A 155 -17.31 -34.60 1.10
C ALA A 155 -16.44 -33.35 0.86
N ARG A 156 -15.16 -33.38 1.28
CA ARG A 156 -14.21 -32.29 1.02
C ARG A 156 -13.97 -32.05 -0.47
N ARG A 157 -13.88 -33.12 -1.27
CA ARG A 157 -13.75 -33.01 -2.75
C ARG A 157 -14.97 -32.34 -3.36
N LEU A 158 -16.17 -32.75 -2.95
CA LEU A 158 -17.42 -32.14 -3.41
C LEU A 158 -17.48 -30.66 -3.02
N GLN A 159 -17.18 -30.34 -1.75
CA GLN A 159 -17.15 -28.96 -1.26
C GLN A 159 -16.13 -28.10 -2.02
N ARG A 160 -14.94 -28.63 -2.31
CA ARG A 160 -13.91 -27.93 -3.11
C ARG A 160 -14.41 -27.63 -4.52
N HIS A 161 -15.04 -28.61 -5.18
CA HIS A 161 -15.58 -28.43 -6.52
C HIS A 161 -16.72 -27.40 -6.54
N TRP A 162 -17.64 -27.48 -5.56
CA TRP A 162 -18.73 -26.53 -5.42
C TRP A 162 -18.22 -25.09 -5.19
N ARG A 163 -17.25 -24.90 -4.28
CA ARG A 163 -16.64 -23.59 -4.03
C ARG A 163 -15.98 -23.05 -5.30
N ALA A 164 -15.17 -23.85 -5.98
CA ALA A 164 -14.54 -23.44 -7.23
C ALA A 164 -15.57 -23.04 -8.30
N ARG A 165 -16.66 -23.80 -8.45
CA ARG A 165 -17.73 -23.47 -9.39
C ARG A 165 -18.46 -22.18 -9.01
N ARG A 166 -18.75 -21.98 -7.72
CA ARG A 166 -19.34 -20.75 -7.20
C ARG A 166 -18.45 -19.54 -7.48
N ASP A 167 -17.15 -19.67 -7.23
CA ASP A 167 -16.18 -18.59 -7.43
C ASP A 167 -16.00 -18.27 -8.93
N GLN A 168 -16.01 -19.28 -9.81
CA GLN A 168 -16.04 -19.09 -11.26
C GLN A 168 -17.28 -18.30 -11.71
N LEU A 169 -18.47 -18.65 -11.21
CA LEU A 169 -19.69 -17.92 -11.53
C LEU A 169 -19.63 -16.47 -11.02
N ALA A 170 -19.11 -16.26 -9.81
CA ALA A 170 -18.90 -14.92 -9.26
C ALA A 170 -17.95 -14.09 -10.15
N LEU A 171 -16.85 -14.68 -10.65
CA LEU A 171 -15.95 -14.00 -11.59
C LEU A 171 -16.64 -13.65 -12.90
N ILE A 172 -17.47 -14.54 -13.46
CA ILE A 172 -18.25 -14.26 -14.67
C ILE A 172 -19.20 -13.08 -14.44
N ILE A 173 -19.93 -13.08 -13.31
CA ILE A 173 -20.85 -11.99 -12.94
C ILE A 173 -20.09 -10.66 -12.80
N VAL A 174 -18.96 -10.66 -12.11
CA VAL A 174 -18.13 -9.46 -11.92
C VAL A 174 -17.56 -8.96 -13.26
N ALA A 175 -17.12 -9.87 -14.13
CA ALA A 175 -16.61 -9.52 -15.45
C ALA A 175 -17.71 -8.88 -16.31
N GLU A 176 -18.92 -9.45 -16.29
CA GLU A 176 -20.06 -8.90 -17.03
C GLU A 176 -20.49 -7.54 -16.49
N ALA A 177 -20.58 -7.39 -15.16
CA ALA A 177 -20.85 -6.10 -14.53
C ALA A 177 -19.77 -5.03 -14.81
N ARG A 178 -18.51 -5.44 -15.04
CA ARG A 178 -17.47 -4.52 -15.53
C ARG A 178 -17.65 -4.17 -17.00
N ARG A 179 -18.04 -5.13 -17.85
CA ARG A 179 -18.33 -4.87 -19.27
C ARG A 179 -19.46 -3.88 -19.43
N ILE A 180 -20.58 -4.08 -18.74
CA ILE A 180 -21.74 -3.16 -18.77
C ILE A 180 -21.31 -1.75 -18.35
N ARG A 181 -20.64 -1.60 -17.20
CA ARG A 181 -20.13 -0.28 -16.76
C ARG A 181 -19.17 0.38 -17.75
N ASN A 182 -18.32 -0.40 -18.41
CA ASN A 182 -17.40 0.13 -19.42
C ASN A 182 -18.14 0.54 -20.70
N GLN A 183 -19.19 -0.17 -21.09
CA GLN A 183 -20.09 0.23 -22.18
C GLN A 183 -20.77 1.56 -21.84
N GLU A 184 -21.41 1.67 -20.68
CA GLU A 184 -22.06 2.91 -20.22
C GLU A 184 -21.08 4.10 -20.21
N ARG A 185 -19.85 3.89 -19.71
CA ARG A 185 -18.79 4.92 -19.75
C ARG A 185 -18.41 5.31 -21.17
N SER A 186 -18.34 4.34 -22.08
CA SER A 186 -17.98 4.60 -23.48
C SER A 186 -19.09 5.36 -24.20
N GLU A 187 -20.35 4.98 -23.99
CA GLU A 187 -21.52 5.69 -24.51
C GLU A 187 -21.59 7.13 -23.98
N ALA A 188 -21.40 7.32 -22.67
CA ALA A 188 -21.33 8.65 -22.07
C ALA A 188 -20.18 9.48 -22.66
N ALA A 189 -19.00 8.88 -22.86
CA ALA A 189 -17.87 9.54 -23.51
C ALA A 189 -18.19 9.97 -24.95
N VAL A 190 -18.90 9.13 -25.73
CA VAL A 190 -19.34 9.48 -27.09
C VAL A 190 -20.29 10.68 -27.08
N VAL A 191 -21.24 10.73 -26.14
CA VAL A 191 -22.17 11.88 -25.99
C VAL A 191 -21.39 13.16 -25.67
N ILE A 192 -20.46 13.11 -24.72
CA ILE A 192 -19.62 14.26 -24.35
C ILE A 192 -18.76 14.70 -25.54
N GLN A 193 -18.09 13.76 -26.22
CA GLN A 193 -17.28 14.07 -27.40
C GLN A 193 -18.11 14.72 -28.51
N ARG A 194 -19.32 14.23 -28.78
CA ARG A 194 -20.23 14.83 -29.76
C ARG A 194 -20.60 16.26 -29.38
N PHE A 195 -20.93 16.49 -28.11
CA PHE A 195 -21.24 17.83 -27.60
C PHE A 195 -20.06 18.78 -27.74
N VAL A 196 -18.87 18.37 -27.29
CA VAL A 196 -17.64 19.17 -27.37
C VAL A 196 -17.29 19.49 -28.81
N ARG A 197 -17.33 18.52 -29.73
CA ARG A 197 -17.10 18.76 -31.16
C ARG A 197 -18.07 19.81 -31.71
N LYS A 198 -19.37 19.68 -31.41
CA LYS A 198 -20.40 20.65 -31.84
C LYS A 198 -20.16 22.04 -31.24
N PHE A 199 -19.80 22.12 -29.97
CA PHE A 199 -19.46 23.37 -29.29
C PHE A 199 -18.25 24.06 -29.94
N LEU A 200 -17.17 23.33 -30.19
CA LEU A 200 -15.96 23.86 -30.83
C LEU A 200 -16.23 24.36 -32.25
N VAL A 201 -17.06 23.66 -33.03
CA VAL A 201 -17.48 24.13 -34.37
C VAL A 201 -18.29 25.42 -34.25
N ARG A 202 -19.28 25.48 -33.35
CA ARG A 202 -20.08 26.70 -33.13
C ARG A 202 -19.23 27.88 -32.65
N ARG A 203 -18.26 27.64 -31.77
CA ARG A 203 -17.33 28.67 -31.30
C ARG A 203 -16.47 29.21 -32.44
N ARG A 204 -15.92 28.33 -33.29
CA ARG A 204 -15.18 28.73 -34.49
C ARG A 204 -16.04 29.56 -35.44
N ALA A 205 -17.26 29.12 -35.75
CA ALA A 205 -18.18 29.87 -36.60
C ALA A 205 -18.49 31.27 -36.04
N ARG A 206 -18.74 31.39 -34.73
CA ARG A 206 -18.95 32.69 -34.07
C ARG A 206 -17.74 33.62 -34.17
N ASN A 207 -16.53 33.09 -34.00
CA ASN A 207 -15.31 33.87 -34.14
C ASN A 207 -15.14 34.38 -35.58
N VAL A 208 -15.35 33.52 -36.58
CA VAL A 208 -15.30 33.92 -38.00
C VAL A 208 -16.32 35.01 -38.31
N VAL A 209 -17.56 34.87 -37.83
CA VAL A 209 -18.60 35.91 -38.02
C VAL A 209 -18.18 37.22 -37.37
N ARG A 210 -17.61 37.20 -36.16
CA ARG A 210 -17.12 38.40 -35.49
C ARG A 210 -15.98 39.06 -36.28
N GLU A 211 -15.00 38.29 -36.74
CA GLU A 211 -13.90 38.80 -37.56
C GLU A 211 -14.41 39.47 -38.85
N LEU A 212 -15.40 38.87 -39.52
CA LEU A 212 -16.01 39.47 -40.70
C LEU A 212 -16.73 40.79 -40.39
N LEU A 213 -17.44 40.87 -39.25
CA LEU A 213 -18.09 42.11 -38.82
C LEU A 213 -17.07 43.20 -38.48
N GLU A 214 -15.95 42.86 -37.83
CA GLU A 214 -14.86 43.81 -37.55
C GLU A 214 -14.24 44.34 -38.85
N VAL A 215 -14.05 43.49 -39.86
CA VAL A 215 -13.57 43.92 -41.19
C VAL A 215 -14.56 44.88 -41.86
N GLN A 216 -15.86 44.60 -41.78
CA GLN A 216 -16.89 45.52 -42.30
C GLN A 216 -16.87 46.87 -41.58
N GLN A 217 -16.78 46.88 -40.25
CA GLN A 217 -16.69 48.11 -39.45
C GLN A 217 -15.46 48.93 -39.84
N ARG A 218 -14.28 48.32 -39.95
CA ARG A 218 -13.06 49.02 -40.40
C ARG A 218 -13.19 49.61 -41.80
N ALA A 219 -13.89 48.92 -42.70
CA ALA A 219 -14.13 49.44 -44.05
C ALA A 219 -15.07 50.66 -44.03
N GLU A 220 -16.09 50.67 -43.16
CA GLU A 220 -16.96 51.84 -42.96
C GLU A 220 -16.21 53.01 -42.32
N GLU A 221 -15.41 52.74 -41.28
CA GLU A 221 -14.55 53.75 -40.64
C GLU A 221 -13.58 54.36 -41.65
N MET A 222 -12.95 53.55 -42.51
CA MET A 222 -12.07 54.02 -43.58
C MET A 222 -12.81 54.92 -44.57
N LYS A 223 -14.06 54.57 -44.94
CA LYS A 223 -14.90 55.44 -45.80
C LYS A 223 -15.21 56.77 -45.12
N ARG A 224 -15.55 56.77 -43.82
CA ARG A 224 -15.82 58.00 -43.04
C ARG A 224 -14.57 58.85 -42.87
N TRP A 225 -13.42 58.24 -42.62
CA TRP A 225 -12.14 58.93 -42.54
C TRP A 225 -11.77 59.57 -43.89
N ALA A 226 -11.89 58.81 -44.98
CA ALA A 226 -11.63 59.32 -46.33
C ALA A 226 -12.57 60.46 -46.72
N SER A 227 -13.87 60.35 -46.41
CA SER A 227 -14.83 61.44 -46.68
C SER A 227 -14.50 62.70 -45.87
N THR A 228 -14.13 62.56 -44.60
CA THR A 228 -13.70 63.66 -43.74
C THR A 228 -12.43 64.34 -44.28
N LEU A 229 -11.46 63.54 -44.72
CA LEU A 229 -10.23 64.04 -45.35
C LEU A 229 -10.54 64.88 -46.60
N VAL A 230 -11.34 64.33 -47.52
CA VAL A 230 -11.74 65.03 -48.75
C VAL A 230 -12.52 66.31 -48.44
N GLN A 231 -13.47 66.25 -47.50
CA GLN A 231 -14.25 67.42 -47.08
C GLN A 231 -13.38 68.51 -46.47
N SER A 232 -12.44 68.16 -45.59
CA SER A 232 -11.52 69.13 -44.97
C SER A 232 -10.61 69.80 -46.00
N TYR A 233 -10.08 69.03 -46.95
CA TYR A 233 -9.26 69.55 -48.05
C TYR A 233 -10.07 70.51 -48.93
N TYR A 234 -11.29 70.14 -49.31
CA TYR A 234 -12.15 70.97 -50.14
C TYR A 234 -12.53 72.28 -49.45
N ARG A 235 -12.93 72.22 -48.16
CA ARG A 235 -13.23 73.42 -47.35
C ARG A 235 -12.02 74.34 -47.26
N ARG A 236 -10.82 73.78 -47.03
CA ARG A 236 -9.56 74.54 -47.01
C ARG A 236 -9.25 75.19 -48.36
N HIS A 237 -9.40 74.45 -49.46
CA HIS A 237 -9.19 74.98 -50.81
C HIS A 237 -10.15 76.14 -51.12
N GLN A 238 -11.43 75.99 -50.79
CA GLN A 238 -12.40 77.08 -50.92
C GLN A 238 -12.03 78.29 -50.07
N ALA A 239 -11.62 78.09 -48.81
CA ALA A 239 -11.19 79.19 -47.95
C ALA A 239 -9.98 79.93 -48.53
N TYR A 240 -8.98 79.20 -49.07
CA TYR A 240 -7.86 79.83 -49.77
C TYR A 240 -8.28 80.62 -51.02
N GLY A 241 -9.25 80.11 -51.79
CA GLY A 241 -9.84 80.84 -52.91
C GLY A 241 -10.44 82.17 -52.47
N ARG A 242 -11.25 82.18 -51.40
CA ARG A 242 -11.86 83.40 -50.84
C ARG A 242 -10.81 84.40 -50.35
N VAL A 243 -9.85 83.94 -49.54
CA VAL A 243 -8.76 84.81 -49.02
C VAL A 243 -7.92 85.41 -50.15
N ARG A 244 -7.66 84.64 -51.22
CA ARG A 244 -6.92 85.15 -52.39
C ARG A 244 -7.70 86.27 -53.08
N GLU A 245 -9.00 86.12 -53.26
CA GLU A 245 -9.83 87.13 -53.89
C GLU A 245 -9.99 88.37 -53.00
N GLU A 246 -10.18 88.20 -51.69
CA GLU A 246 -10.19 89.32 -50.72
C GLU A 246 -8.88 90.13 -50.77
N ARG A 247 -7.72 89.47 -50.77
CA ARG A 247 -6.41 90.14 -50.90
C ARG A 247 -6.27 90.89 -52.22
N LYS A 248 -6.81 90.33 -53.31
CA LYS A 248 -6.82 90.98 -54.63
C LYS A 248 -7.70 92.24 -54.61
N ILE A 249 -8.92 92.13 -54.07
CA ILE A 249 -9.85 93.26 -53.90
C ILE A 249 -9.22 94.37 -53.05
N GLN A 250 -8.63 94.03 -51.90
CA GLN A 250 -7.93 94.98 -51.03
C GLN A 250 -6.80 95.71 -51.75
N ARG A 251 -6.03 94.99 -52.60
CA ARG A 251 -4.94 95.58 -53.40
C ARG A 251 -5.47 96.51 -54.49
N THR A 252 -6.52 96.13 -55.21
CA THR A 252 -7.05 96.93 -56.32
C THR A 252 -7.88 98.13 -55.87
N ARG A 253 -8.37 98.12 -54.63
CA ARG A 253 -9.19 99.20 -54.05
C ARG A 253 -8.46 100.53 -53.97
N TRP A 254 -7.15 100.52 -53.74
CA TRP A 254 -6.35 101.72 -53.49
C TRP A 254 -5.38 101.96 -54.64
N LYS A 255 -5.39 103.17 -55.22
CA LYS A 255 -4.48 103.60 -56.29
C LYS A 255 -3.54 104.66 -55.75
N GLN A 256 -2.23 104.48 -55.95
CA GLN A 256 -1.26 105.52 -55.65
C GLN A 256 -1.22 106.53 -56.81
N LEU A 257 -1.39 107.81 -56.49
CA LEU A 257 -1.38 108.96 -57.40
C LEU A 257 -0.42 110.02 -56.84
N VAL A 258 -0.12 111.04 -57.63
CA VAL A 258 0.77 112.15 -57.25
C VAL A 258 0.02 113.46 -57.40
N ASP A 259 0.05 114.31 -56.38
CA ASP A 259 -0.55 115.64 -56.44
C ASP A 259 0.38 116.62 -57.17
N THR A 260 0.27 116.67 -58.49
CA THR A 260 1.15 117.47 -59.36
C THR A 260 1.00 118.98 -59.15
N TYR A 261 -0.21 119.44 -58.83
CA TYR A 261 -0.54 120.87 -58.76
C TYR A 261 -0.82 121.35 -57.32
N ASN A 262 -0.50 120.52 -56.31
CA ASN A 262 -0.78 120.78 -54.90
C ASN A 262 -2.27 121.11 -54.65
N GLN A 263 -3.18 120.44 -55.36
CA GLN A 263 -4.62 120.67 -55.27
C GLN A 263 -5.19 120.24 -53.91
N HIS A 264 -4.47 119.37 -53.20
CA HIS A 264 -4.93 118.77 -51.95
C HIS A 264 -4.06 119.18 -50.73
N GLY A 265 -3.09 120.09 -50.91
CA GLY A 265 -2.46 120.86 -49.83
C GLY A 265 -1.24 120.22 -49.13
N ALA A 266 -0.70 119.10 -49.60
CA ALA A 266 0.45 118.41 -48.99
C ALA A 266 1.81 118.74 -49.65
N GLY A 267 1.85 119.60 -50.66
CA GLY A 267 3.03 120.00 -51.41
C GLY A 267 3.06 119.46 -52.85
N HIS A 268 3.75 120.18 -53.75
CA HIS A 268 3.89 119.77 -55.15
C HIS A 268 4.63 118.42 -55.25
N GLY A 269 4.01 117.45 -55.93
CA GLY A 269 4.60 116.13 -56.16
C GLY A 269 4.44 115.13 -55.01
N ALA A 270 3.64 115.44 -53.99
CA ALA A 270 3.39 114.51 -52.89
C ALA A 270 2.54 113.31 -53.35
N PRO A 271 2.95 112.05 -53.07
CA PRO A 271 2.14 110.88 -53.39
C PRO A 271 0.96 110.74 -52.41
N PHE A 272 -0.20 110.36 -52.93
CA PHE A 272 -1.39 110.00 -52.13
C PHE A 272 -2.04 108.72 -52.64
N TYR A 273 -2.82 108.08 -51.78
CA TYR A 273 -3.60 106.88 -52.05
C TYR A 273 -5.07 107.26 -52.19
N PHE A 274 -5.63 107.02 -53.36
CA PHE A 274 -7.03 107.22 -53.67
C PHE A 274 -7.78 105.89 -53.61
N ASN A 275 -8.85 105.83 -52.83
CA ASN A 275 -9.74 104.69 -52.76
C ASN A 275 -10.76 104.74 -53.90
N GLN A 276 -10.68 103.78 -54.81
CA GLN A 276 -11.52 103.73 -56.01
C GLN A 276 -13.00 103.44 -55.70
N VAL A 277 -13.32 102.97 -54.49
CA VAL A 277 -14.69 102.56 -54.12
C VAL A 277 -15.47 103.68 -53.42
N ASN A 278 -14.86 104.38 -52.46
CA ASN A 278 -15.53 105.42 -51.67
C ASN A 278 -15.02 106.85 -51.97
N GLY A 279 -14.02 107.02 -52.85
CA GLY A 279 -13.44 108.32 -53.17
C GLY A 279 -12.53 108.93 -52.10
N GLU A 280 -12.20 108.16 -51.06
CA GLU A 280 -11.37 108.62 -49.95
C GLU A 280 -9.92 108.84 -50.39
N ILE A 281 -9.36 109.99 -50.02
CA ILE A 281 -7.95 110.34 -50.25
C ILE A 281 -7.19 110.16 -48.94
N ARG A 282 -6.10 109.41 -48.99
CA ARG A 282 -5.16 109.26 -47.86
C ARG A 282 -3.75 109.55 -48.31
N TRP A 283 -3.06 110.41 -47.61
CA TRP A 283 -1.64 110.68 -47.85
C TRP A 283 -0.73 109.54 -47.39
N ARG A 284 -1.23 108.69 -46.48
CA ARG A 284 -0.51 107.55 -45.91
C ARG A 284 -0.92 106.24 -46.54
N LEU A 285 -0.02 105.26 -46.51
CA LEU A 285 -0.30 103.90 -47.00
C LEU A 285 -1.49 103.30 -46.21
N PRO A 286 -2.64 103.07 -46.85
CA PRO A 286 -3.85 102.60 -46.17
C PRO A 286 -3.65 101.23 -45.51
N ARG A 287 -4.34 100.98 -44.38
CA ARG A 287 -4.22 99.74 -43.59
C ARG A 287 -4.41 98.47 -44.42
N ASP A 288 -5.32 98.50 -45.41
CA ASP A 288 -5.55 97.40 -46.35
C ASP A 288 -4.27 97.06 -47.13
N LEU A 289 -3.61 98.06 -47.72
CA LEU A 289 -2.35 97.88 -48.44
C LEU A 289 -1.18 97.59 -47.50
N LEU A 290 -1.16 98.22 -46.32
CA LEU A 290 -0.15 98.02 -45.30
C LEU A 290 -0.14 96.55 -44.81
N SER A 291 -1.32 95.93 -44.67
CA SER A 291 -1.45 94.51 -44.30
C SER A 291 -0.94 93.55 -45.39
N LEU A 292 -0.87 94.02 -46.64
CA LEU A 292 -0.32 93.29 -47.78
C LEU A 292 1.18 93.52 -47.98
N THR A 293 1.80 94.44 -47.22
CA THR A 293 3.24 94.67 -47.30
C THR A 293 3.99 93.42 -46.83
N VAL A 294 4.96 93.00 -47.63
CA VAL A 294 5.85 91.91 -47.27
C VAL A 294 6.66 92.34 -46.05
N ARG A 295 6.80 91.44 -45.07
CA ARG A 295 7.63 91.73 -43.90
C ARG A 295 9.07 92.00 -44.37
N PRO A 296 9.76 93.03 -43.84
CA PRO A 296 11.14 93.27 -44.22
C PRO A 296 12.05 92.12 -43.77
N ALA A 297 13.19 91.98 -44.43
CA ALA A 297 14.24 91.07 -43.97
C ALA A 297 14.90 91.65 -42.72
N CYS A 298 15.45 90.78 -41.86
CA CYS A 298 16.27 91.21 -40.73
C CYS A 298 17.62 91.71 -41.24
N ALA A 299 18.07 92.88 -40.80
CA ALA A 299 19.35 93.47 -41.18
C ALA A 299 20.56 92.69 -40.62
N GLN A 300 20.38 91.94 -39.52
CA GLN A 300 21.47 91.19 -38.88
C GLN A 300 21.64 89.76 -39.42
N CYS A 301 20.54 89.06 -39.72
CA CYS A 301 20.57 87.67 -40.15
C CYS A 301 20.02 87.43 -41.56
N GLU A 302 19.62 88.51 -42.26
CA GLU A 302 19.15 88.52 -43.65
C GLU A 302 17.97 87.60 -43.96
N THR A 303 17.36 86.98 -42.94
CA THR A 303 16.23 86.09 -43.12
C THR A 303 15.04 86.85 -43.70
N PRO A 304 14.50 86.42 -44.86
CA PRO A 304 13.39 87.13 -45.50
C PRO A 304 12.15 87.06 -44.61
N GLN A 305 11.37 88.14 -44.61
CA GLN A 305 10.10 88.24 -43.89
C GLN A 305 10.13 88.01 -42.37
N SER A 306 11.31 88.20 -41.76
CA SER A 306 11.52 87.86 -40.35
C SER A 306 11.56 89.08 -39.42
N ALA A 307 11.68 90.29 -39.95
CA ALA A 307 11.79 91.47 -39.10
C ALA A 307 10.47 91.79 -38.40
N THR A 308 10.57 91.99 -37.09
CA THR A 308 9.47 92.31 -36.17
C THR A 308 9.66 93.67 -35.53
N PHE A 309 10.89 94.18 -35.45
CA PHE A 309 11.22 95.48 -34.88
C PHE A 309 11.93 96.39 -35.87
N GLU A 310 11.71 97.68 -35.71
CA GLU A 310 12.48 98.75 -36.35
C GLU A 310 13.13 99.59 -35.26
N CYS A 311 14.43 99.83 -35.40
CA CYS A 311 15.20 100.69 -34.51
C CYS A 311 15.55 101.97 -35.27
N ALA A 312 15.06 103.15 -34.85
CA ALA A 312 15.42 104.38 -35.58
C ALA A 312 16.85 104.81 -35.31
N THR A 313 17.39 104.54 -34.12
CA THR A 313 18.78 104.93 -33.82
C THR A 313 19.77 104.18 -34.71
N CYS A 314 19.44 102.95 -35.12
CA CYS A 314 20.22 102.17 -36.09
C CYS A 314 19.72 102.31 -37.53
N SER A 315 18.53 102.87 -37.77
CA SER A 315 17.85 102.87 -39.08
C SER A 315 17.73 101.49 -39.73
N GLU A 316 17.56 100.44 -38.93
CA GLU A 316 17.60 99.03 -39.35
C GLU A 316 16.42 98.21 -38.77
N PHE A 317 16.11 97.10 -39.44
CA PHE A 317 15.03 96.18 -39.07
C PHE A 317 15.58 94.88 -38.48
N TYR A 318 14.98 94.37 -37.39
CA TYR A 318 15.48 93.17 -36.70
C TYR A 318 14.35 92.18 -36.43
N CYS A 319 14.66 90.87 -36.46
CA CYS A 319 13.79 89.84 -35.92
C CYS A 319 13.88 89.81 -34.38
N ASP A 320 12.93 89.15 -33.71
CA ASP A 320 12.87 89.09 -32.24
C ASP A 320 14.19 88.64 -31.62
N HIS A 321 14.84 87.64 -32.23
CA HIS A 321 16.12 87.13 -31.75
C HIS A 321 17.26 88.14 -31.93
N CYS A 322 17.42 88.70 -33.13
CA CYS A 322 18.48 89.65 -33.42
C CYS A 322 18.30 90.97 -32.67
N ASP A 323 17.07 91.40 -32.39
CA ASP A 323 16.83 92.58 -31.56
C ASP A 323 17.41 92.39 -30.16
N VAL A 324 17.17 91.25 -29.52
CA VAL A 324 17.72 90.94 -28.19
C VAL A 324 19.24 90.89 -28.22
N VAL A 325 19.84 90.32 -29.26
CA VAL A 325 21.31 90.23 -29.37
C VAL A 325 21.94 91.61 -29.57
N VAL A 326 21.40 92.44 -30.46
CA VAL A 326 21.99 93.75 -30.83
C VAL A 326 21.66 94.83 -29.80
N HIS A 327 20.49 94.76 -29.17
CA HIS A 327 20.00 95.80 -28.27
C HIS A 327 19.76 95.32 -26.82
N GLY A 328 20.17 94.10 -26.47
CA GLY A 328 20.02 93.56 -25.12
C GLY A 328 20.96 94.20 -24.08
N GLY A 329 22.04 94.86 -24.51
CA GLY A 329 23.08 95.37 -23.62
C GLY A 329 23.70 96.72 -24.01
N GLY A 330 24.39 97.35 -23.05
CA GLY A 330 25.16 98.57 -23.25
C GLY A 330 24.33 99.81 -23.63
N LYS A 331 24.97 100.75 -24.34
CA LYS A 331 24.33 102.00 -24.79
C LYS A 331 23.18 101.77 -25.79
N ARG A 332 23.17 100.64 -26.49
CA ARG A 332 22.15 100.29 -27.50
C ARG A 332 20.81 99.87 -26.91
N ARG A 333 20.75 99.55 -25.61
CA ARG A 333 19.48 99.25 -24.92
C ARG A 333 18.55 100.45 -24.84
N GLN A 334 19.10 101.66 -24.91
CA GLN A 334 18.35 102.92 -24.89
C GLN A 334 17.96 103.39 -26.30
N HIS A 335 18.22 102.59 -27.33
CA HIS A 335 17.72 102.92 -28.66
C HIS A 335 16.20 102.89 -28.67
N ASN A 336 15.61 103.87 -29.33
CA ASN A 336 14.19 103.91 -29.55
C ASN A 336 13.83 102.81 -30.57
N LYS A 337 12.81 102.00 -30.30
CA LYS A 337 12.38 100.89 -31.17
C LYS A 337 10.86 100.79 -31.26
N ARG A 338 10.34 100.22 -32.35
CA ARG A 338 8.91 99.96 -32.57
C ARG A 338 8.63 98.57 -33.15
N LYS A 339 7.52 97.93 -32.76
CA LYS A 339 7.07 96.63 -33.29
C LYS A 339 6.36 96.80 -34.62
N LEU A 340 6.91 96.30 -35.72
CA LEU A 340 6.30 96.39 -37.05
C LEU A 340 4.95 95.68 -37.19
N PHE A 341 4.67 94.68 -36.36
CA PHE A 341 3.45 93.86 -36.42
C PHE A 341 2.75 93.76 -35.07
N ASP A 342 1.43 93.57 -35.09
CA ASP A 342 0.63 93.22 -33.92
C ASP A 342 0.71 91.71 -33.60
N TYR A 343 0.05 91.31 -32.51
CA TYR A 343 -0.01 89.91 -32.07
C TYR A 343 -0.60 88.97 -33.15
N TYR A 344 -1.56 89.47 -33.93
CA TYR A 344 -2.18 88.72 -35.04
C TYR A 344 -1.36 88.76 -36.32
N GLY A 345 -0.15 89.33 -36.28
CA GLY A 345 0.77 89.41 -37.40
C GLY A 345 0.40 90.44 -38.47
N ARG A 346 -0.52 91.37 -38.19
CA ARG A 346 -0.87 92.49 -39.07
C ARG A 346 0.10 93.65 -38.86
N ARG A 347 0.46 94.34 -39.95
CA ARG A 347 1.41 95.46 -39.91
C ARG A 347 0.81 96.65 -39.12
N ARG A 348 1.56 97.17 -38.15
CA ARG A 348 1.19 98.37 -37.37
C ARG A 348 1.55 99.63 -38.15
N ASP A 349 0.66 100.63 -38.10
CA ASP A 349 0.89 101.98 -38.64
C ASP A 349 1.33 102.90 -37.50
N TYR A 350 2.42 103.66 -37.71
CA TYR A 350 3.06 104.47 -36.66
C TYR A 350 2.97 105.98 -36.91
N ALA A 351 2.29 106.42 -37.97
CA ALA A 351 2.09 107.85 -38.30
C ALA A 351 3.40 108.69 -38.37
N ASP A 352 3.26 110.01 -38.55
CA ASP A 352 4.35 110.99 -38.72
C ASP A 352 4.82 111.65 -37.41
N GLY A 353 4.55 111.02 -36.25
CA GLY A 353 5.02 111.54 -34.97
C GLY A 353 6.54 111.39 -34.80
N GLU A 354 7.15 112.25 -33.97
CA GLU A 354 8.57 112.10 -33.60
C GLU A 354 8.83 110.70 -33.04
N PHE A 355 9.89 110.06 -33.54
CA PHE A 355 10.25 108.71 -33.15
C PHE A 355 10.73 108.67 -31.68
N PRO A 356 10.23 107.77 -30.82
CA PRO A 356 9.30 106.68 -31.08
C PRO A 356 7.86 107.14 -30.84
N SER A 357 7.08 107.38 -31.89
CA SER A 357 5.69 107.79 -31.75
C SER A 357 4.87 106.68 -31.07
N ILE A 358 4.27 106.97 -29.91
CA ILE A 358 3.36 106.08 -29.17
C ILE A 358 1.88 106.47 -29.40
N TRP A 359 1.60 107.59 -30.07
CA TRP A 359 0.24 108.06 -30.29
C TRP A 359 -0.38 107.52 -31.59
N PRO A 360 -1.54 106.84 -31.51
CA PRO A 360 -2.37 106.57 -32.68
C PRO A 360 -3.16 107.83 -33.00
N SER A 361 -2.68 108.68 -33.91
CA SER A 361 -3.52 109.75 -34.44
C SER A 361 -4.58 109.15 -35.37
N GLU A 362 -5.85 109.20 -34.93
CA GLU A 362 -7.12 108.97 -35.66
C GLU A 362 -7.74 107.56 -35.77
N ILE A 363 -7.26 106.51 -35.09
CA ILE A 363 -7.94 105.20 -35.11
C ILE A 363 -8.04 104.59 -33.70
N LEU A 364 -8.77 105.26 -32.81
CA LEU A 364 -9.15 104.73 -31.50
C LEU A 364 -10.35 103.76 -31.56
N GLN A 365 -10.77 103.24 -32.72
CA GLN A 365 -12.03 102.48 -32.83
C GLN A 365 -12.01 101.08 -33.45
N ASP A 366 -10.91 100.59 -34.05
CA ASP A 366 -10.99 99.34 -34.85
C ASP A 366 -10.09 98.17 -34.41
N ALA A 367 -9.65 98.09 -33.14
CA ALA A 367 -8.86 96.93 -32.69
C ALA A 367 -8.97 96.53 -31.20
N SER A 368 -9.72 97.25 -30.37
CA SER A 368 -9.86 96.94 -28.92
C SER A 368 -10.72 95.69 -28.60
N ARG A 369 -10.76 94.71 -29.50
CA ARG A 369 -11.28 93.34 -29.27
C ARG A 369 -10.22 92.26 -29.46
N GLY A 370 -8.94 92.61 -29.36
CA GLY A 370 -7.88 91.62 -29.12
C GLY A 370 -7.35 91.83 -27.71
N TYR A 371 -7.60 90.88 -26.81
CA TYR A 371 -6.97 90.88 -25.49
C TYR A 371 -5.46 91.03 -25.66
N ASP A 372 -4.89 92.08 -25.08
CA ASP A 372 -3.44 92.31 -25.04
C ASP A 372 -2.87 91.38 -23.94
N PHE A 373 -2.81 90.08 -24.24
CA PHE A 373 -2.39 89.04 -23.28
C PHE A 373 -0.93 89.19 -22.80
N GLU A 374 -0.12 90.04 -23.43
CA GLU A 374 1.21 90.37 -22.93
C GLU A 374 1.16 91.27 -21.69
N ASN A 375 0.18 92.18 -21.59
CA ASN A 375 0.07 93.15 -20.49
C ASN A 375 -1.11 92.88 -19.54
N LEU A 376 -2.10 92.10 -19.97
CA LEU A 376 -3.36 91.83 -19.23
C LEU A 376 -3.55 90.33 -18.94
N ALA A 377 -2.49 89.54 -18.84
CA ALA A 377 -2.61 88.17 -18.35
C ALA A 377 -3.09 88.20 -16.88
N PRO A 378 -4.28 87.67 -16.55
CA PRO A 378 -4.73 87.57 -15.17
C PRO A 378 -3.82 86.56 -14.45
N ARG A 379 -2.85 87.07 -13.68
CA ARG A 379 -1.93 86.22 -12.90
C ARG A 379 -2.58 85.73 -11.61
N ASP A 380 -3.47 86.55 -11.06
CA ASP A 380 -4.28 86.22 -9.91
C ASP A 380 -5.66 85.81 -10.44
N ASN A 381 -6.16 84.67 -9.96
CA ASN A 381 -7.49 84.11 -10.29
C ASN A 381 -7.60 83.26 -11.57
N TYR A 382 -6.50 82.74 -12.13
CA TYR A 382 -6.61 81.73 -13.20
C TYR A 382 -7.29 80.44 -12.70
N GLN A 383 -7.01 80.04 -11.45
CA GLN A 383 -7.69 78.90 -10.82
C GLN A 383 -9.15 79.21 -10.50
N ASP A 384 -9.48 80.42 -10.04
CA ASP A 384 -10.87 80.80 -9.75
C ASP A 384 -11.70 80.90 -11.04
N MET A 385 -11.10 81.38 -12.14
CA MET A 385 -11.74 81.37 -13.45
C MET A 385 -11.99 79.94 -13.95
N LEU A 386 -11.03 79.02 -13.80
CA LEU A 386 -11.24 77.60 -14.12
C LEU A 386 -12.29 76.95 -13.21
N TRP A 387 -12.35 77.36 -11.94
CA TRP A 387 -13.33 76.90 -10.97
C TRP A 387 -14.72 77.39 -11.31
N GLU A 388 -14.90 78.66 -11.68
CA GLU A 388 -16.16 79.21 -12.19
C GLU A 388 -16.59 78.52 -13.49
N ILE A 389 -15.65 78.29 -14.44
CA ILE A 389 -15.93 77.53 -15.68
C ILE A 389 -16.37 76.10 -15.39
N SER A 390 -15.81 75.46 -14.36
CA SER A 390 -16.21 74.10 -13.94
C SER A 390 -17.56 74.06 -13.20
N GLN A 391 -18.00 75.18 -12.64
CA GLN A 391 -19.32 75.34 -12.00
C GLN A 391 -20.43 75.68 -13.00
N PHE A 392 -20.08 76.10 -14.22
CA PHE A 392 -21.06 76.21 -15.30
C PHE A 392 -21.58 74.82 -15.66
N VAL A 393 -22.76 74.49 -15.11
CA VAL A 393 -23.62 73.45 -15.70
C VAL A 393 -23.89 73.89 -17.13
N PRO A 394 -23.54 73.09 -18.15
CA PRO A 394 -23.82 73.46 -19.52
C PRO A 394 -25.33 73.69 -19.62
N VAL A 395 -25.72 74.92 -19.94
CA VAL A 395 -27.09 75.18 -20.37
C VAL A 395 -27.30 74.23 -21.55
N SER A 396 -28.31 73.37 -21.48
CA SER A 396 -28.71 72.55 -22.62
C SER A 396 -29.24 73.49 -23.71
N THR A 397 -28.35 74.16 -24.42
CA THR A 397 -28.63 74.56 -25.80
C THR A 397 -29.00 73.28 -26.49
N GLY A 398 -30.24 73.24 -26.98
CA GLY A 398 -30.94 72.03 -27.38
C GLY A 398 -30.08 71.01 -28.14
N ASN A 399 -30.45 69.75 -27.95
CA ASN A 399 -29.97 68.58 -28.66
C ASN A 399 -29.65 68.92 -30.14
N TRP A 400 -28.37 69.10 -30.47
CA TRP A 400 -27.93 69.20 -31.88
C TRP A 400 -27.75 67.82 -32.51
N ASP A 401 -28.01 66.76 -31.75
CA ASP A 401 -28.04 65.38 -32.22
C ASP A 401 -29.49 64.90 -32.33
N ASP A 402 -30.23 65.49 -33.25
CA ASP A 402 -31.37 64.84 -33.87
C ASP A 402 -31.30 65.07 -35.39
N GLU A 403 -30.66 64.13 -36.08
CA GLU A 403 -31.10 63.70 -37.42
C GLU A 403 -30.43 62.38 -37.85
N ILE A 404 -30.57 61.29 -37.08
CA ILE A 404 -30.59 59.94 -37.66
C ILE A 404 -31.69 59.11 -37.01
N ALA A 405 -32.86 59.18 -37.65
CA ALA A 405 -33.91 58.17 -37.77
C ALA A 405 -34.01 57.03 -36.72
N VAL A 406 -35.03 57.15 -35.87
CA VAL A 406 -35.97 56.14 -35.37
C VAL A 406 -35.69 54.68 -35.74
N SER A 407 -35.53 53.81 -34.74
CA SER A 407 -36.25 52.52 -34.68
C SER A 407 -36.51 52.12 -33.23
N THR A 408 -37.80 52.04 -32.91
CA THR A 408 -38.40 51.54 -31.67
C THR A 408 -37.85 50.20 -31.18
N ALA A 409 -37.48 50.12 -29.91
CA ALA A 409 -37.62 48.88 -29.12
C ALA A 409 -37.76 49.22 -27.63
N ALA A 410 -38.97 48.98 -27.12
CA ALA A 410 -39.32 49.10 -25.71
C ALA A 410 -38.44 48.18 -24.84
N SER A 411 -37.78 48.78 -23.85
CA SER A 411 -37.09 48.08 -22.77
C SER A 411 -38.12 47.55 -21.77
N SER A 412 -38.56 46.30 -21.97
CA SER A 412 -39.39 45.61 -20.99
C SER A 412 -38.53 44.99 -19.87
N PRO A 413 -38.88 45.14 -18.57
CA PRO A 413 -38.08 44.66 -17.43
C PRO A 413 -38.00 43.13 -17.29
N ALA A 414 -38.62 42.37 -18.20
CA ALA A 414 -38.69 40.91 -18.15
C ALA A 414 -37.36 40.20 -18.52
N VAL A 415 -36.43 40.89 -19.20
CA VAL A 415 -35.17 40.28 -19.66
C VAL A 415 -34.12 40.23 -18.53
N ALA A 416 -34.20 41.14 -17.55
CA ALA A 416 -33.29 41.17 -16.41
C ALA A 416 -33.57 40.05 -15.40
N LEU A 417 -34.84 39.63 -15.24
CA LEU A 417 -35.22 38.51 -14.38
C LEU A 417 -34.91 37.14 -14.99
N ALA A 418 -34.93 36.99 -16.32
CA ALA A 418 -34.61 35.73 -16.99
C ALA A 418 -33.12 35.34 -16.96
N PHE A 419 -32.22 36.30 -16.69
CA PHE A 419 -30.79 36.03 -16.57
C PHE A 419 -30.39 35.53 -15.17
N VAL A 420 -31.17 35.85 -14.14
CA VAL A 420 -30.95 35.40 -12.76
C VAL A 420 -31.48 33.98 -12.54
N THR A 421 -32.63 33.63 -13.12
CA THR A 421 -33.23 32.28 -12.96
C THR A 421 -32.48 31.18 -13.73
N ARG A 422 -31.68 31.53 -14.75
CA ARG A 422 -30.96 30.55 -15.57
C ARG A 422 -29.62 30.08 -14.98
N MET A 423 -29.17 30.70 -13.90
CA MET A 423 -27.97 30.31 -13.15
C MET A 423 -28.30 29.49 -11.89
N SER A 424 -29.58 29.29 -11.55
CA SER A 424 -30.03 28.57 -10.36
C SER A 424 -30.61 27.16 -10.62
N GLU A 425 -30.62 26.68 -11.87
CA GLU A 425 -31.12 25.33 -12.22
C GLU A 425 -30.07 24.50 -12.95
N SER A 426 -29.11 23.94 -12.20
CA SER A 426 -28.34 22.77 -12.64
C SER A 426 -27.56 22.11 -11.51
N THR A 427 -28.26 21.46 -10.56
CA THR A 427 -27.78 20.20 -9.94
C THR A 427 -28.91 19.56 -9.13
N SER A 428 -29.82 18.86 -9.81
CA SER A 428 -30.55 17.75 -9.21
C SER A 428 -29.87 16.45 -9.63
N VAL A 429 -28.93 15.98 -8.82
CA VAL A 429 -28.46 14.59 -8.86
C VAL A 429 -28.49 14.09 -7.43
N GLN A 430 -29.46 13.22 -7.15
CA GLN A 430 -29.49 12.39 -5.96
C GLN A 430 -28.20 11.56 -5.88
N PRO A 431 -27.54 11.46 -4.72
CA PRO A 431 -26.73 10.31 -4.41
C PRO A 431 -27.56 9.39 -3.50
N ASN A 432 -28.04 8.29 -4.08
CA ASN A 432 -28.23 7.07 -3.33
C ASN A 432 -26.85 6.67 -2.78
N GLY A 433 -26.66 6.81 -1.49
CA GLY A 433 -25.47 6.39 -0.78
C GLY A 433 -25.85 6.00 0.64
N ASN A 434 -26.01 4.69 0.85
CA ASN A 434 -25.94 4.08 2.17
C ASN A 434 -24.73 4.66 2.93
N HIS A 435 -24.99 5.49 3.94
CA HIS A 435 -24.03 5.72 5.01
C HIS A 435 -24.66 5.32 6.33
N ALA A 436 -23.90 4.46 6.99
CA ALA A 436 -24.15 3.91 8.30
C ALA A 436 -24.46 5.01 9.32
N ALA A 437 -25.43 4.69 10.16
CA ALA A 437 -25.71 5.41 11.40
C ALA A 437 -24.44 5.47 12.25
N ASN A 438 -24.04 6.69 12.63
CA ASN A 438 -23.41 6.96 13.91
C ASN A 438 -24.31 7.95 14.62
N THR A 439 -25.03 7.44 15.60
CA THR A 439 -25.67 8.21 16.67
C THR A 439 -24.59 8.82 17.55
N ASP A 440 -24.78 10.06 18.01
CA ASP A 440 -24.61 10.40 19.42
C ASP A 440 -25.33 11.70 19.81
N ALA A 441 -25.64 11.74 21.10
CA ALA A 441 -26.52 12.62 21.84
C ALA A 441 -26.11 14.11 21.86
N ASP A 442 -26.89 14.97 21.20
CA ASP A 442 -27.59 16.08 21.87
C ASP A 442 -28.45 16.83 20.84
N GLY A 443 -29.76 16.88 21.07
CA GLY A 443 -30.76 17.40 20.15
C GLY A 443 -30.86 18.91 20.11
N LEU A 444 -29.91 19.58 19.44
CA LEU A 444 -30.06 20.98 19.02
C LEU A 444 -29.54 21.18 17.58
N GLU A 445 -30.46 21.47 16.66
CA GLU A 445 -30.15 21.86 15.29
C GLU A 445 -29.51 23.25 15.27
N ARG A 446 -28.26 23.34 14.81
CA ARG A 446 -27.63 24.60 14.36
C ARG A 446 -27.48 24.56 12.83
N PRO A 447 -27.76 25.67 12.12
CA PRO A 447 -27.56 25.71 10.68
C PRO A 447 -26.08 25.56 10.35
N ALA A 448 -25.75 24.53 9.56
CA ALA A 448 -24.40 24.33 9.06
C ALA A 448 -23.99 25.50 8.15
N ALA A 449 -22.87 26.14 8.49
CA ALA A 449 -22.22 27.14 7.65
C ALA A 449 -21.85 26.54 6.27
N PRO A 450 -21.78 27.35 5.20
CA PRO A 450 -21.60 26.84 3.84
C PRO A 450 -20.23 26.17 3.67
N LEU A 451 -20.26 24.87 3.37
CA LEU A 451 -19.13 24.03 2.97
C LEU A 451 -18.61 24.43 1.58
N ASN A 452 -17.96 25.60 1.47
CA ASN A 452 -17.28 26.04 0.25
C ASN A 452 -15.80 25.60 0.17
N HIS A 453 -15.38 24.55 0.90
CA HIS A 453 -13.95 24.23 1.03
C HIS A 453 -13.56 22.77 0.70
N LEU A 454 -14.21 22.13 -0.27
CA LEU A 454 -13.89 20.76 -0.70
C LEU A 454 -13.30 20.63 -2.12
N LEU A 455 -12.75 21.71 -2.69
CA LEU A 455 -12.07 21.62 -4.00
C LEU A 455 -10.55 21.56 -3.93
N TYR A 456 -9.96 21.79 -2.75
CA TYR A 456 -8.53 21.62 -2.52
C TYR A 456 -8.31 21.08 -1.11
N ARG A 457 -7.90 19.81 -0.99
CA ARG A 457 -7.35 19.27 0.26
C ARG A 457 -5.90 19.76 0.35
N GLU A 458 -5.75 21.05 0.65
CA GLU A 458 -4.46 21.69 0.88
C GLU A 458 -3.80 21.08 2.11
N LYS A 459 -2.51 20.78 1.99
CA LYS A 459 -1.72 20.21 3.09
C LYS A 459 -1.39 21.33 4.08
N ASP A 460 -1.70 21.13 5.36
CA ASP A 460 -1.37 22.07 6.45
C ASP A 460 0.15 22.15 6.77
N PHE A 461 0.93 21.28 6.12
CA PHE A 461 2.36 21.14 6.28
C PHE A 461 3.03 21.25 4.90
N ASP A 462 4.23 21.83 4.87
CA ASP A 462 5.05 21.86 3.66
C ASP A 462 5.65 20.49 3.31
N GLU A 463 6.39 20.41 2.20
CA GLU A 463 7.05 19.18 1.75
C GLU A 463 8.11 18.64 2.74
N HIS A 464 8.51 19.44 3.73
CA HIS A 464 9.49 19.11 4.77
C HIS A 464 8.84 18.82 6.13
N GLY A 465 7.50 18.81 6.22
CA GLY A 465 6.76 18.53 7.45
C GLY A 465 6.66 19.72 8.41
N VAL A 466 7.02 20.93 8.00
CA VAL A 466 6.90 22.16 8.81
C VAL A 466 5.49 22.73 8.66
N SER A 467 4.87 23.13 9.78
CA SER A 467 3.51 23.67 9.77
C SER A 467 3.44 24.99 9.01
N LEU A 468 2.46 25.14 8.13
CA LEU A 468 2.20 26.38 7.38
C LEU A 468 1.41 27.43 8.18
N TRP A 469 1.19 27.18 9.47
CA TRP A 469 0.48 28.05 10.41
C TRP A 469 1.46 28.90 11.21
N GLU A 470 1.24 30.22 11.23
CA GLU A 470 2.01 31.17 12.05
C GLU A 470 1.12 31.83 13.09
N SER A 471 1.60 31.92 14.34
CA SER A 471 0.89 32.63 15.41
C SER A 471 1.10 34.14 15.31
N PHE A 472 0.03 34.92 15.48
CA PHE A 472 0.06 36.36 15.66
C PHE A 472 -0.91 36.77 16.78
N TYR A 473 -0.65 37.90 17.42
CA TYR A 473 -1.52 38.43 18.48
C TYR A 473 -2.60 39.32 17.85
N ASP A 474 -3.86 38.91 17.97
CA ASP A 474 -5.01 39.67 17.47
C ASP A 474 -5.46 40.66 18.55
N TYR A 475 -5.00 41.91 18.47
CA TYR A 475 -5.32 42.96 19.43
C TYR A 475 -6.82 43.27 19.52
N ALA A 476 -7.62 42.95 18.50
CA ALA A 476 -9.06 43.16 18.52
C ALA A 476 -9.79 42.10 19.35
N GLN A 477 -9.23 40.89 19.46
CA GLN A 477 -9.82 39.77 20.21
C GLN A 477 -9.07 39.44 21.51
N GLY A 478 -7.88 40.01 21.72
CA GLY A 478 -7.09 39.80 22.95
C GLY A 478 -6.47 38.41 23.08
N GLU A 479 -6.35 37.66 21.97
CA GLU A 479 -5.88 36.28 21.96
C GLU A 479 -4.85 36.05 20.84
N TYR A 480 -3.99 35.05 21.04
CA TYR A 480 -3.12 34.56 19.98
C TYR A 480 -3.93 33.71 18.98
N ARG A 481 -3.84 34.06 17.70
CA ARG A 481 -4.51 33.34 16.60
C ARG A 481 -3.47 32.91 15.58
N TYR A 482 -3.83 31.93 14.75
CA TYR A 482 -2.94 31.34 13.77
C TYR A 482 -3.42 31.69 12.38
N TYR A 483 -2.53 32.21 11.53
CA TYR A 483 -2.84 32.45 10.12
C TYR A 483 -2.07 31.46 9.23
N HIS A 484 -2.73 30.98 8.18
CA HIS A 484 -2.14 30.05 7.23
C HIS A 484 -1.40 30.83 6.13
N ARG A 485 -0.10 30.57 5.94
CA ARG A 485 0.78 31.34 5.03
C ARG A 485 0.27 31.42 3.58
N VAL A 486 -0.24 30.29 3.06
CA VAL A 486 -0.72 30.16 1.68
C VAL A 486 -2.18 30.59 1.52
N SER A 487 -3.11 29.97 2.25
CA SER A 487 -4.55 30.21 2.09
C SER A 487 -5.08 31.45 2.83
N LYS A 488 -4.25 32.12 3.64
CA LYS A 488 -4.60 33.32 4.43
C LYS A 488 -5.78 33.13 5.39
N ARG A 489 -6.13 31.89 5.72
CA ARG A 489 -7.15 31.54 6.72
C ARG A 489 -6.63 31.86 8.12
N VAL A 490 -7.50 32.32 9.01
CA VAL A 490 -7.18 32.58 10.42
C VAL A 490 -8.02 31.65 11.31
N VAL A 491 -7.37 30.95 12.22
CA VAL A 491 -7.99 29.98 13.14
C VAL A 491 -7.45 30.21 14.55
N SER A 492 -8.25 29.92 15.58
CA SER A 492 -7.82 30.00 16.99
C SER A 492 -6.83 28.90 17.37
N HIS A 493 -6.95 27.71 16.79
CA HIS A 493 -6.05 26.57 17.03
C HIS A 493 -5.68 25.88 15.70
N PRO A 494 -4.40 25.59 15.42
CA PRO A 494 -4.00 24.86 14.23
C PRO A 494 -4.35 23.37 14.35
N PRO A 495 -4.62 22.68 13.23
CA PRO A 495 -4.88 21.24 13.24
C PRO A 495 -3.65 20.46 13.73
N ILE A 496 -3.85 19.64 14.77
CA ILE A 496 -2.80 18.80 15.37
C ILE A 496 -2.42 17.69 14.40
N GLN A 497 -1.10 17.51 14.18
CA GLN A 497 -0.55 16.43 13.36
C GLN A 497 -0.97 15.08 13.98
N GLN A 498 -1.82 14.32 13.29
CA GLN A 498 -2.12 12.94 13.70
C GLN A 498 -0.94 12.08 13.25
N ASP A 499 -0.04 11.76 14.18
CA ASP A 499 1.05 10.80 13.96
C ASP A 499 0.45 9.47 13.46
N SER A 500 0.77 9.13 12.20
CA SER A 500 0.40 7.88 11.53
C SER A 500 1.64 7.19 10.99
#